data_AF-A0A970X0A0-F1
#
_entry.id   AF-A0A970X0A0-F1
#
_cell.length_a   1.000
_cell.length_b   1.000
_cell.length_c   1.000
_cell.angle_alpha   90.00
_cell.angle_beta   90.00
_cell.angle_gamma   90.00
#
_symmetry.space_group_name_H-M   'P 1'
#
loop_
_entity.id
_entity.type
_entity.pdbx_description
1 polymer ?
#
loop_
_entity_poly.entity_id
_entity_poly.type
_entity_poly.pdbx_seq_one_letter_code
_entity_poly.pdbx_strand_id
1 'polypeptide(L)'
;AYAPVDYYADIIQINSKSGLRGSKANFAYAGGKFGGVGLTQSFALELAPFRIKVNSICPGNFYEGPLWSNPENGLFVQYLNAGKVPGARTIQDVKDFYLSQVPMRKGCSPEDVTKGALYLMEQTGETGQALPITGGQVMLA
;
A
#
# COMPACT_ATOMS: atom_id res chain seq x y z
N ALA A 1 -11.17 1.06 -32.11
CA ALA A 1 -9.85 0.89 -32.75
C ALA A 1 -8.82 0.69 -31.67
N TYR A 2 -7.94 -0.31 -31.78
CA TYR A 2 -6.87 -0.56 -30.81
C TYR A 2 -5.69 0.39 -31.02
N ALA A 3 -4.85 0.55 -29.99
CA ALA A 3 -3.68 1.42 -30.06
C ALA A 3 -2.62 0.90 -31.05
N PRO A 4 -1.77 1.80 -31.63
CA PRO A 4 -0.62 1.41 -32.44
C PRO A 4 0.33 0.45 -31.71
N VAL A 5 1.08 -0.36 -32.46
CA VAL A 5 1.99 -1.39 -31.90
C VAL A 5 3.14 -0.77 -31.09
N ASP A 6 3.54 0.46 -31.38
CA ASP A 6 4.57 1.22 -30.68
C ASP A 6 4.04 1.94 -29.43
N TYR A 7 2.73 2.02 -29.24
CA TYR A 7 2.14 2.62 -28.05
C TYR A 7 2.26 1.67 -26.84
N TYR A 8 2.70 2.23 -25.71
CA TYR A 8 2.72 1.54 -24.43
C TYR A 8 2.53 2.55 -23.30
N ALA A 9 1.70 2.22 -22.33
CA ALA A 9 1.50 3.05 -21.16
C ALA A 9 1.19 2.24 -19.91
N ASP A 10 1.44 2.86 -18.77
CA ASP A 10 1.25 2.31 -17.44
C ASP A 10 0.36 3.24 -16.61
N ILE A 11 -0.65 2.66 -15.97
CA ILE A 11 -1.43 3.31 -14.92
C ILE A 11 -1.12 2.58 -13.62
N ILE A 12 -0.50 3.30 -12.68
CA ILE A 12 -0.14 2.76 -11.37
C ILE A 12 -0.90 3.51 -10.28
N GLN A 13 -1.78 2.79 -9.59
CA GLN A 13 -2.54 3.35 -8.48
C GLN A 13 -1.79 3.17 -7.16
N ILE A 14 -1.59 4.25 -6.41
CA ILE A 14 -1.10 4.18 -5.02
C ILE A 14 -2.27 3.79 -4.10
N ASN A 15 -2.33 2.51 -3.75
CA ASN A 15 -3.33 1.90 -2.89
C ASN A 15 -2.80 1.78 -1.44
N SER A 16 -3.03 0.66 -0.77
CA SER A 16 -2.66 0.38 0.62
C SER A 16 -2.75 -1.11 0.89
N LYS A 17 -1.99 -1.62 1.87
CA LYS A 17 -2.24 -2.96 2.44
C LYS A 17 -3.68 -3.13 2.94
N SER A 18 -4.35 -2.03 3.31
CA SER A 18 -5.77 -2.03 3.70
C SER A 18 -6.74 -2.28 2.54
N GLY A 19 -6.27 -2.26 1.29
CA GLY A 19 -7.01 -2.73 0.11
C GLY A 19 -6.89 -4.24 -0.13
N LEU A 20 -5.99 -4.91 0.60
CA LEU A 20 -5.76 -6.36 0.52
C LEU A 20 -6.29 -7.11 1.74
N ARG A 21 -6.30 -6.44 2.90
CA ARG A 21 -6.79 -7.00 4.17
C ARG A 21 -7.56 -5.94 4.94
N GLY A 22 -8.71 -6.30 5.49
CA GLY A 22 -9.55 -5.39 6.26
C GLY A 22 -8.80 -4.72 7.41
N SER A 23 -9.07 -3.42 7.62
CA SER A 23 -8.50 -2.63 8.72
C SER A 23 -9.58 -2.30 9.75
N LYS A 24 -9.41 -2.80 10.98
CA LYS A 24 -10.29 -2.47 12.11
C LYS A 24 -10.37 -0.94 12.31
N ALA A 25 -11.58 -0.45 12.57
CA ALA A 25 -11.89 0.97 12.80
C ALA A 25 -11.55 1.94 11.66
N ASN A 26 -11.32 1.43 10.44
CA ASN A 26 -11.06 2.23 9.24
C ASN A 26 -11.92 1.75 8.05
N PHE A 27 -13.19 1.43 8.28
CA PHE A 27 -14.05 0.75 7.30
C PHE A 27 -14.22 1.54 5.99
N ALA A 28 -14.38 2.87 6.05
CA ALA A 28 -14.52 3.70 4.86
C ALA A 28 -13.23 3.71 4.02
N TYR A 29 -12.07 3.83 4.69
CA TYR A 29 -10.77 3.77 4.03
C TYR A 29 -10.50 2.39 3.43
N ALA A 30 -10.73 1.31 4.20
CA ALA A 30 -10.57 -0.05 3.72
C ALA A 30 -11.51 -0.34 2.54
N GLY A 31 -12.80 0.00 2.65
CA GLY A 31 -13.78 -0.17 1.58
C GLY A 31 -13.35 0.57 0.30
N GLY A 32 -12.92 1.83 0.42
CA GLY A 32 -12.40 2.58 -0.73
C GLY A 32 -11.14 1.97 -1.35
N LYS A 33 -10.21 1.44 -0.53
CA LYS A 33 -8.98 0.82 -1.01
C LYS A 33 -9.21 -0.57 -1.64
N PHE A 34 -10.12 -1.37 -1.09
CA PHE A 34 -10.61 -2.61 -1.72
C PHE A 34 -11.29 -2.31 -3.06
N GLY A 35 -12.17 -1.30 -3.11
CA GLY A 35 -12.78 -0.83 -4.35
C GLY A 35 -11.74 -0.37 -5.37
N GLY A 36 -10.67 0.29 -4.93
CA GLY A 36 -9.53 0.65 -5.78
C GLY A 36 -8.85 -0.56 -6.43
N VAL A 37 -8.67 -1.68 -5.71
CA VAL A 37 -8.12 -2.92 -6.30
C VAL A 37 -9.09 -3.50 -7.35
N GLY A 38 -10.40 -3.48 -7.07
CA GLY A 38 -11.42 -3.87 -8.05
C GLY A 38 -11.37 -3.00 -9.31
N LEU A 39 -11.23 -1.68 -9.16
CA LEU A 39 -11.07 -0.76 -10.29
C LEU A 39 -9.80 -1.03 -11.09
N THR A 40 -8.68 -1.34 -10.43
CA THR A 40 -7.44 -1.75 -11.11
C THR A 40 -7.67 -2.96 -12.01
N GLN A 41 -8.38 -3.98 -11.52
CA GLN A 41 -8.68 -5.19 -12.30
C GLN A 41 -9.64 -4.88 -13.46
N SER A 42 -10.71 -4.13 -13.22
CA SER A 42 -11.66 -3.75 -14.28
C SER A 42 -10.99 -2.94 -15.38
N PHE A 43 -10.21 -1.91 -15.04
CA PHE A 43 -9.50 -1.12 -16.04
C PHE A 43 -8.40 -1.92 -16.74
N ALA A 44 -7.74 -2.86 -16.07
CA ALA A 44 -6.79 -3.74 -16.73
C ALA A 44 -7.46 -4.58 -17.84
N LEU A 45 -8.65 -5.12 -17.60
CA LEU A 45 -9.42 -5.87 -18.60
C LEU A 45 -9.83 -4.99 -19.79
N GLU A 46 -10.28 -3.76 -19.51
CA GLU A 46 -10.76 -2.83 -20.54
C GLU A 46 -9.62 -2.22 -21.36
N LEU A 47 -8.48 -1.93 -20.73
CA LEU A 47 -7.40 -1.15 -21.33
C LEU A 47 -6.24 -1.99 -21.89
N ALA A 48 -6.14 -3.28 -21.53
CA ALA A 48 -5.11 -4.17 -22.08
C ALA A 48 -5.10 -4.25 -23.62
N PRO A 49 -6.25 -4.31 -24.33
CA PRO A 49 -6.26 -4.28 -25.80
C PRO A 49 -5.70 -2.98 -26.40
N PHE A 50 -5.62 -1.91 -25.62
CA PHE A 50 -5.03 -0.63 -25.99
C PHE A 50 -3.56 -0.51 -25.54
N ARG A 51 -2.93 -1.63 -25.14
CA ARG A 51 -1.53 -1.69 -24.69
C ARG A 51 -1.26 -0.80 -23.47
N ILE A 52 -2.26 -0.67 -22.60
CA ILE A 52 -2.16 0.04 -21.32
C ILE A 52 -2.26 -0.99 -20.20
N LYS A 53 -1.21 -1.09 -19.39
CA LYS A 53 -1.27 -1.87 -18.15
C LYS A 53 -1.87 -1.03 -17.03
N VAL A 54 -2.61 -1.68 -16.14
CA VAL A 54 -3.17 -1.03 -14.96
C VAL A 54 -2.86 -1.89 -13.76
N ASN A 55 -2.05 -1.38 -12.85
CA ASN A 55 -1.65 -2.08 -11.63
C ASN A 55 -1.82 -1.17 -10.42
N SER A 56 -1.76 -1.76 -9.23
CA SER A 56 -1.77 -1.02 -7.97
C SER A 56 -0.59 -1.42 -7.10
N ILE A 57 -0.06 -0.45 -6.37
CA ILE A 57 0.90 -0.68 -5.31
C ILE A 57 0.14 -0.59 -3.98
N CYS A 58 0.35 -1.55 -3.10
CA CYS A 58 -0.27 -1.64 -1.78
C CYS A 58 0.80 -1.51 -0.68
N PRO A 59 1.19 -0.27 -0.29
CA PRO A 59 2.21 -0.07 0.72
C PRO A 59 1.78 -0.51 2.11
N GLY A 60 2.77 -0.91 2.90
CA GLY A 60 2.70 -0.94 4.36
C GLY A 60 2.72 0.46 4.97
N ASN A 61 2.94 0.53 6.28
CA ASN A 61 3.02 1.82 6.96
C ASN A 61 4.39 2.47 6.70
N PHE A 62 4.39 3.76 6.33
CA PHE A 62 5.58 4.60 6.34
C PHE A 62 5.74 5.24 7.73
N TYR A 63 6.44 4.54 8.63
CA TYR A 63 6.52 4.93 10.03
C TYR A 63 7.31 6.21 10.24
N GLU A 64 8.30 6.50 9.40
CA GLU A 64 9.14 7.69 9.48
C GLU A 64 8.44 8.94 8.91
N GLY A 65 7.32 8.75 8.19
CA GLY A 65 6.56 9.84 7.59
C GLY A 65 5.78 10.68 8.61
N PRO A 66 5.37 11.90 8.23
CA PRO A 66 4.71 12.84 9.13
C PRO A 66 3.39 12.30 9.70
N LEU A 67 2.66 11.47 8.95
CA LEU A 67 1.43 10.84 9.44
C LEU A 67 1.68 10.00 10.70
N TRP A 68 2.81 9.30 10.79
CA TRP A 68 3.13 8.42 11.92
C TRP A 68 3.99 9.11 12.98
N SER A 69 5.05 9.79 12.55
CA SER A 69 6.13 10.28 13.42
C SER A 69 6.08 11.77 13.74
N ASN A 70 5.07 12.53 13.30
CA ASN A 70 4.93 13.92 13.76
C ASN A 70 4.83 13.97 15.31
N PRO A 71 5.62 14.81 15.99
CA PRO A 71 5.71 14.80 17.45
C PRO A 71 4.48 15.38 18.17
N GLU A 72 3.63 16.13 17.46
CA GLU A 72 2.43 16.75 18.01
C GLU A 72 1.18 15.95 17.66
N ASN A 73 1.05 15.55 16.40
CA ASN A 73 -0.18 14.94 15.88
C ASN A 73 0.04 13.64 15.10
N GLY A 74 1.23 13.03 15.16
CA GLY A 74 1.50 11.76 14.52
C GLY A 74 0.70 10.61 15.15
N LEU A 75 0.42 9.57 14.37
CA LEU A 75 -0.35 8.40 14.84
C LEU A 75 0.29 7.72 16.04
N PHE A 76 1.62 7.71 16.20
CA PHE A 76 2.23 7.13 17.40
C PHE A 76 1.83 7.88 18.67
N VAL A 77 1.82 9.22 18.64
CA VAL A 77 1.37 10.08 19.75
C VAL A 77 -0.11 9.84 20.02
N GLN A 78 -0.94 9.90 18.98
CA GLN A 78 -2.39 9.68 19.11
C GLN A 78 -2.70 8.30 19.68
N TYR A 79 -1.96 7.26 19.28
CA TYR A 79 -2.22 5.88 19.69
C TYR A 79 -1.74 5.60 21.11
N LEU A 80 -0.66 6.25 21.54
CA LEU A 80 -0.23 6.25 22.94
C LEU A 80 -1.31 6.90 23.82
N ASN A 81 -1.73 8.12 23.47
CA ASN A 81 -2.72 8.87 24.25
C ASN A 81 -4.08 8.17 24.31
N ALA A 82 -4.48 7.48 23.23
CA ALA A 82 -5.72 6.71 23.18
C ALA A 82 -5.61 5.31 23.81
N GLY A 83 -4.45 4.93 24.36
CA GLY A 83 -4.24 3.61 24.98
C GLY A 83 -4.44 2.43 24.02
N LYS A 84 -4.17 2.61 22.72
CA LYS A 84 -4.45 1.57 21.70
C LYS A 84 -3.56 0.35 21.82
N VAL A 85 -2.39 0.49 22.42
CA VAL A 85 -1.44 -0.60 22.67
C VAL A 85 -1.43 -0.88 24.17
N PRO A 86 -2.02 -2.00 24.64
CA PRO A 86 -2.03 -2.34 26.06
C PRO A 86 -0.62 -2.38 26.64
N GLY A 87 -0.39 -1.65 27.73
CA GLY A 87 0.88 -1.62 28.44
C GLY A 87 1.92 -0.64 27.87
N ALA A 88 1.67 0.02 26.74
CA ALA A 88 2.57 1.05 26.20
C ALA A 88 2.61 2.28 27.13
N ARG A 89 3.82 2.76 27.42
CA ARG A 89 4.09 3.95 28.24
C ARG A 89 4.76 5.06 27.44
N THR A 90 5.38 4.71 26.33
CA THR A 90 6.15 5.62 25.48
C THR A 90 5.74 5.47 24.01
N ILE A 91 6.09 6.47 23.20
CA ILE A 91 5.95 6.43 21.74
C ILE A 91 6.73 5.23 21.16
N GLN A 92 7.88 4.93 21.75
CA GLN A 92 8.72 3.81 21.33
C GLN A 92 8.02 2.46 21.55
N ASP A 93 7.33 2.27 22.69
CA ASP A 93 6.56 1.04 22.92
C ASP A 93 5.48 0.82 21.86
N VAL A 94 4.79 1.90 21.46
CA VAL A 94 3.80 1.86 20.38
C VAL A 94 4.49 1.51 19.05
N LYS A 95 5.60 2.16 18.73
CA LYS A 95 6.36 1.91 17.50
C LYS A 95 6.83 0.46 17.42
N ASP A 96 7.41 -0.07 18.49
CA ASP A 96 7.91 -1.44 18.57
C ASP A 96 6.78 -2.47 18.41
N PHE A 97 5.62 -2.21 19.03
CA PHE A 97 4.43 -3.04 18.83
C PHE A 97 4.03 -3.12 17.36
N TYR A 98 3.96 -1.99 16.64
CA TYR A 98 3.58 -1.99 15.22
C TYR A 98 4.66 -2.58 14.31
N LEU A 99 5.94 -2.33 14.59
CA LEU A 99 7.06 -2.97 13.89
C LEU A 99 7.06 -4.48 14.08
N SER A 100 6.64 -4.98 15.25
CA SER A 100 6.57 -6.42 15.52
C SER A 100 5.57 -7.17 14.64
N GLN A 101 4.59 -6.47 14.08
CA GLN A 101 3.61 -7.04 13.15
C GLN A 101 4.13 -7.15 11.71
N VAL A 102 5.32 -6.59 11.43
CA VAL A 102 5.96 -6.65 10.11
C VAL A 102 7.11 -7.66 10.19
N PRO A 103 7.07 -8.77 9.42
CA PRO A 103 8.14 -9.79 9.44
C PRO A 103 9.55 -9.22 9.24
N MET A 104 9.71 -8.26 8.32
CA MET A 104 11.00 -7.60 8.08
C MET A 104 11.39 -6.53 9.13
N ARG A 105 10.57 -6.30 10.16
CA ARG A 105 10.80 -5.34 11.25
C ARG A 105 11.15 -3.92 10.77
N LYS A 106 10.62 -3.50 9.62
CA LYS A 106 10.79 -2.15 9.06
C LYS A 106 9.48 -1.57 8.52
N GLY A 107 9.41 -0.25 8.45
CA GLY A 107 8.38 0.45 7.68
C GLY A 107 8.59 0.33 6.17
N CYS A 108 7.57 0.71 5.42
CA CYS A 108 7.66 0.93 3.97
C CYS A 108 8.18 2.35 3.72
N SER A 109 9.25 2.49 2.94
CA SER A 109 9.81 3.79 2.57
C SER A 109 9.29 4.27 1.20
N PRO A 110 9.36 5.58 0.88
CA PRO A 110 9.14 6.08 -0.47
C PRO A 110 9.99 5.34 -1.51
N GLU A 111 11.25 5.04 -1.19
CA GLU A 111 12.18 4.31 -2.05
C GLU A 111 11.69 2.88 -2.34
N ASP A 112 11.11 2.20 -1.35
CA ASP A 112 10.50 0.87 -1.56
C ASP A 112 9.32 0.99 -2.55
N VAL A 113 8.48 2.02 -2.42
CA VAL A 113 7.34 2.29 -3.33
C VAL A 113 7.81 2.64 -4.73
N THR A 114 8.84 3.48 -4.86
CA THR A 114 9.45 3.83 -6.15
C THR A 114 9.98 2.59 -6.87
N LYS A 115 10.69 1.70 -6.16
CA LYS A 115 11.17 0.43 -6.73
C LYS A 115 10.02 -0.45 -7.20
N GLY A 116 8.92 -0.51 -6.46
CA GLY A 116 7.72 -1.22 -6.88
C GLY A 116 7.07 -0.62 -8.12
N ALA A 117 7.05 0.71 -8.25
CA ALA A 117 6.54 1.38 -9.44
C ALA A 117 7.40 1.07 -10.66
N LEU A 118 8.73 1.15 -10.53
CA LEU A 118 9.66 0.80 -11.59
C LEU A 118 9.52 -0.68 -12.00
N TYR A 119 9.41 -1.59 -11.03
CA TYR A 119 9.13 -3.01 -11.30
C TYR A 119 7.85 -3.18 -12.14
N LEU A 120 6.75 -2.53 -11.75
CA LEU A 120 5.48 -2.62 -12.47
C LEU A 120 5.56 -2.05 -13.87
N MET A 121 6.33 -0.97 -14.08
CA MET A 121 6.55 -0.38 -15.40
C MET A 121 7.37 -1.31 -16.31
N GLU A 122 8.47 -1.86 -15.79
CA GLU A 122 9.40 -2.73 -16.53
C GLU A 122 8.80 -4.11 -16.84
N GLN A 123 7.92 -4.64 -15.98
CA GLN A 123 7.32 -5.95 -16.15
C GLN A 123 6.30 -5.97 -17.30
N THR A 124 6.55 -6.76 -18.34
CA THR A 124 5.68 -6.79 -19.54
C THR A 124 4.60 -7.88 -19.52
N GLY A 125 4.68 -8.83 -18.59
CA GLY A 125 3.84 -10.03 -18.55
C GLY A 125 2.63 -9.95 -17.62
N GLU A 126 2.33 -8.80 -17.02
CA GLU A 126 1.25 -8.68 -16.02
C GLU A 126 0.44 -7.38 -16.14
N THR A 127 -0.83 -7.43 -15.76
CA THR A 127 -1.72 -6.27 -15.57
C THR A 127 -2.82 -6.68 -14.58
N GLY A 128 -3.52 -5.73 -13.97
CA GLY A 128 -4.57 -5.97 -12.99
C GLY A 128 -4.06 -6.39 -11.61
N GLN A 129 -2.76 -6.25 -11.35
CA GLN A 129 -2.12 -6.74 -10.13
C GLN A 129 -2.20 -5.72 -8.99
N ALA A 130 -2.14 -6.25 -7.76
CA ALA A 130 -2.01 -5.45 -6.55
C ALA A 130 -0.74 -5.86 -5.81
N LEU A 131 0.34 -5.11 -6.00
CA LEU A 131 1.68 -5.42 -5.50
C LEU A 131 1.82 -5.03 -4.02
N PRO A 132 1.91 -5.99 -3.07
CA PRO A 132 2.14 -5.67 -1.68
C PRO A 132 3.59 -5.23 -1.44
N ILE A 133 3.77 -4.03 -0.88
CA ILE A 133 5.09 -3.55 -0.37
C ILE A 133 4.96 -3.37 1.13
N THR A 134 4.88 -4.50 1.83
CA THR A 134 4.41 -4.54 3.23
C THR A 134 5.40 -5.15 4.22
N GLY A 135 6.64 -5.43 3.78
CA GLY A 135 7.64 -6.11 4.60
C GLY A 135 7.21 -7.50 5.08
N GLY A 136 6.31 -8.16 4.33
CA GLY A 136 5.71 -9.46 4.65
C GLY A 136 4.45 -9.40 5.51
N GLN A 137 3.96 -8.21 5.89
CA GLN A 137 2.78 -8.09 6.75
C GLN A 137 1.49 -8.59 6.07
N VAL A 138 1.42 -8.46 4.74
CA VAL A 138 0.39 -9.06 3.90
C VAL A 138 1.09 -9.80 2.76
N MET A 139 0.80 -11.09 2.64
CA MET A 139 1.25 -11.96 1.56
C MET A 139 0.03 -12.41 0.77
N LEU A 140 0.11 -12.38 -0.56
CA LEU A 140 -0.95 -12.87 -1.45
C LEU A 140 -0.65 -14.31 -1.83
N ALA A 141 -1.72 -15.11 -1.98
CA ALA A 141 -1.66 -16.51 -2.41
C ALA A 141 -1.96 -16.63 -3.91
#